data_AF-A0A830CP75-F1
#
_entry.id   AF-A0A830CP75-F1
#
_cell.length_a   1.000
_cell.length_b   1.000
_cell.length_c   1.000
_cell.angle_alpha   90.00
_cell.angle_beta   90.00
_cell.angle_gamma   90.00
#
_symmetry.space_group_name_H-M   'P 1'
#
loop_
_entity.id
_entity.type
_entity.pdbx_description
1 polymer ?
#
loop_
_entity_poly.entity_id
_entity_poly.type
_entity_poly.pdbx_seq_one_letter_code
_entity_poly.pdbx_strand_id
1 'polypeptide(L)'
;MATTLHLRGFKSPYPSCSNRASFFHPVRHLVSPLSVPGISTNGSHGQLALRVSCVASKVEVLEKHDTENEVSEQIANELTCVMKFGGSSVASAERMREVAELILSFPEERPVIVLSAMGKTTNKLLTAGEKAVTCGVSNVSDLEELTFIKDLHLRTVDELGVERSIIEKHLFELEQLLNGIAMMKEMTLRTKDYLVSFGECMSTRVFAAYLNKIGVKARQYDAFEIGFITNDDFTNADILEATYPAVAKRLSGDWISDPAIPIVTGFLGKGCKSCAVTTLGRGGSDLTATTIGKALGLREIQVWKDVDGVFDL
;
A
#
# COMPACT_ATOMS: atom_id res chain seq x y z
N MET A 1 -3.87 3.87 36.85
CA MET A 1 -4.73 2.75 37.31
C MET A 1 -4.95 1.86 36.11
N ALA A 2 -4.69 0.56 36.28
CA ALA A 2 -4.70 -0.43 35.22
C ALA A 2 -6.13 -0.74 34.73
N THR A 3 -6.30 -0.89 33.42
CA THR A 3 -7.53 -1.44 32.83
C THR A 3 -7.15 -2.69 32.05
N THR A 4 -7.68 -3.80 32.53
CA THR A 4 -7.41 -5.18 32.13
C THR A 4 -7.92 -5.48 30.71
N LEU A 5 -7.08 -6.09 29.87
CA LEU A 5 -7.52 -6.72 28.61
C LEU A 5 -8.28 -8.01 28.92
N HIS A 6 -9.52 -8.12 28.45
CA HIS A 6 -10.25 -9.39 28.42
C HIS A 6 -9.99 -10.11 27.09
N LEU A 7 -9.05 -11.05 27.11
CA LEU A 7 -8.92 -12.09 26.08
C LEU A 7 -9.95 -13.18 26.36
N ARG A 8 -10.92 -13.38 25.47
CA ARG A 8 -11.74 -14.60 25.43
C ARG A 8 -11.24 -15.48 24.29
N GLY A 9 -10.43 -16.48 24.62
CA GLY A 9 -10.10 -17.58 23.73
C GLY A 9 -11.25 -18.60 23.72
N PHE A 10 -11.78 -18.91 22.54
CA PHE A 10 -12.58 -20.11 22.33
C PHE A 10 -11.67 -21.24 21.85
N LYS A 11 -11.60 -22.32 22.63
CA LYS A 11 -10.98 -23.59 22.22
C LYS A 11 -12.01 -24.40 21.43
N SER A 12 -11.65 -24.79 20.20
CA SER A 12 -12.29 -25.91 19.50
C SER A 12 -11.61 -27.22 19.92
N PRO A 13 -12.34 -28.35 19.98
CA PRO A 13 -11.90 -29.54 20.70
C PRO A 13 -11.17 -30.56 19.81
N TYR A 14 -10.29 -31.34 20.45
CA TYR A 14 -9.70 -32.63 20.01
C TYR A 14 -8.45 -32.59 19.10
N PRO A 15 -7.64 -33.68 19.08
CA PRO A 15 -6.45 -33.76 19.92
C PRO A 15 -5.17 -33.98 19.08
N SER A 16 -4.03 -33.83 19.74
CA SER A 16 -2.72 -34.29 19.29
C SER A 16 -2.69 -35.80 18.98
N CYS A 17 -2.19 -36.20 17.80
CA CYS A 17 -0.95 -36.99 17.67
C CYS A 17 -0.73 -37.61 16.27
N SER A 18 0.51 -37.42 15.79
CA SER A 18 1.45 -38.39 15.20
C SER A 18 0.89 -39.62 14.47
N ASN A 19 1.26 -39.77 13.19
CA ASN A 19 1.25 -41.05 12.48
C ASN A 19 2.60 -41.78 12.65
N ARG A 20 2.54 -42.99 13.20
CA ARG A 20 3.51 -44.07 12.93
C ARG A 20 2.70 -45.29 12.49
N ALA A 21 3.11 -45.89 11.38
CA ALA A 21 2.43 -47.00 10.73
C ALA A 21 2.72 -48.35 11.41
N SER A 22 1.69 -49.23 11.50
CA SER A 22 1.83 -50.68 11.36
C SER A 22 0.48 -51.42 11.43
N PHE A 23 0.22 -52.24 10.39
CA PHE A 23 -0.54 -53.50 10.28
C PHE A 23 -1.48 -53.98 11.41
N PHE A 24 -2.73 -54.35 11.05
CA PHE A 24 -3.35 -55.70 11.12
C PHE A 24 -4.91 -55.63 10.93
N HIS A 25 -5.47 -56.64 10.26
CA HIS A 25 -6.91 -56.93 10.02
C HIS A 25 -7.48 -57.84 11.15
N PRO A 26 -8.76 -58.31 11.18
CA PRO A 26 -10.08 -57.61 11.14
C PRO A 26 -11.12 -58.23 12.12
N VAL A 27 -12.11 -57.51 12.71
CA VAL A 27 -13.36 -58.16 13.22
C VAL A 27 -14.57 -57.20 13.18
N ARG A 28 -15.71 -57.75 12.70
CA ARG A 28 -17.06 -57.19 12.59
C ARG A 28 -17.73 -56.93 13.95
N HIS A 29 -18.64 -55.95 14.03
CA HIS A 29 -20.05 -56.18 14.40
C HIS A 29 -20.93 -54.95 14.13
N LEU A 30 -22.14 -55.24 13.65
CA LEU A 30 -23.25 -54.33 13.34
C LEU A 30 -23.71 -53.54 14.58
N VAL A 31 -24.24 -52.31 14.38
CA VAL A 31 -25.66 -51.92 14.57
C VAL A 31 -25.87 -50.52 13.96
N SER A 32 -26.94 -50.38 13.17
CA SER A 32 -27.55 -49.13 12.68
C SER A 32 -28.95 -48.98 13.34
N PRO A 33 -29.79 -47.95 13.08
CA PRO A 33 -29.64 -46.71 12.28
C PRO A 33 -30.17 -45.45 13.01
N LEU A 34 -30.20 -44.30 12.29
CA LEU A 34 -31.07 -43.09 12.37
C LEU A 34 -30.19 -41.84 12.12
N SER A 35 -30.53 -40.80 11.36
CA SER A 35 -31.42 -40.53 10.22
C SER A 35 -31.15 -39.07 9.78
N VAL A 36 -30.79 -38.85 8.50
CA VAL A 36 -31.16 -37.68 7.61
C VAL A 36 -30.51 -36.29 7.95
N PRO A 37 -30.35 -35.33 7.00
CA PRO A 37 -29.67 -35.32 5.68
C PRO A 37 -28.62 -34.18 5.51
N GLY A 38 -27.75 -34.31 4.50
CA GLY A 38 -27.32 -33.22 3.60
C GLY A 38 -26.37 -32.12 4.09
N ILE A 39 -25.22 -31.96 3.42
CA ILE A 39 -24.88 -30.79 2.56
C ILE A 39 -23.45 -30.96 2.05
N SER A 40 -23.29 -30.75 0.74
CA SER A 40 -22.06 -30.78 -0.02
C SER A 40 -21.09 -29.66 0.40
N THR A 41 -19.83 -30.01 0.62
CA THR A 41 -18.74 -29.06 0.81
C THR A 41 -18.07 -28.76 -0.53
N ASN A 42 -18.10 -27.51 -0.98
CA ASN A 42 -17.06 -26.95 -1.86
C ASN A 42 -16.26 -25.97 -1.01
N GLY A 43 -14.99 -26.32 -0.78
CA GLY A 43 -14.03 -25.51 -0.06
C GLY A 43 -13.37 -24.47 -0.96
N SER A 44 -13.17 -23.28 -0.41
CA SER A 44 -12.19 -22.32 -0.89
C SER A 44 -11.46 -21.73 0.32
N HIS A 45 -10.15 -21.89 0.32
CA HIS A 45 -9.22 -21.41 1.35
C HIS A 45 -9.26 -19.87 1.44
N GLY A 46 -9.50 -19.34 2.64
CA GLY A 46 -9.47 -17.90 2.91
C GLY A 46 -8.24 -17.52 3.74
N GLN A 47 -7.49 -16.53 3.25
CA GLN A 47 -6.38 -15.88 3.96
C GLN A 47 -6.97 -14.71 4.79
N LEU A 48 -6.59 -14.57 6.07
CA LEU A 48 -7.22 -13.64 7.02
C LEU A 48 -6.38 -12.37 7.23
N ALA A 49 -6.99 -11.21 7.03
CA ALA A 49 -6.40 -9.89 7.24
C ALA A 49 -6.44 -9.43 8.71
N LEU A 50 -5.44 -8.67 9.15
CA LEU A 50 -5.38 -8.05 10.48
C LEU A 50 -6.26 -6.80 10.51
N ARG A 51 -7.26 -6.77 11.40
CA ARG A 51 -8.25 -5.69 11.51
C ARG A 51 -8.00 -4.84 12.77
N VAL A 52 -7.87 -3.53 12.60
CA VAL A 52 -7.83 -2.55 13.71
C VAL A 52 -8.99 -1.57 13.50
N SER A 53 -9.91 -1.51 14.45
CA SER A 53 -11.11 -0.65 14.39
C SER A 53 -11.03 0.48 15.43
N CYS A 54 -11.31 1.71 15.03
CA CYS A 54 -11.48 2.86 15.92
C CYS A 54 -12.96 3.15 16.19
N VAL A 55 -13.32 3.52 17.42
CA VAL A 55 -14.69 3.88 17.80
C VAL A 55 -14.81 5.40 17.90
N ALA A 56 -15.63 6.01 17.05
CA ALA A 56 -15.99 7.43 17.15
C ALA A 56 -17.21 7.61 18.05
N SER A 57 -17.16 8.59 18.96
CA SER A 57 -18.30 8.98 19.80
C SER A 57 -19.04 10.16 19.13
N LYS A 58 -20.34 10.04 18.88
CA LYS A 58 -21.19 11.12 18.33
C LYS A 58 -22.33 11.44 19.32
N VAL A 59 -22.65 12.72 19.45
CA VAL A 59 -23.87 13.22 20.13
C VAL A 59 -24.83 13.70 19.02
N GLU A 60 -26.07 13.23 19.07
CA GLU A 60 -27.14 13.54 18.10
C GLU A 60 -28.02 14.70 18.54
N VAL A 61 -28.47 15.51 17.57
CA VAL A 61 -29.79 16.18 17.58
C VAL A 61 -30.37 16.06 16.17
N LEU A 62 -31.59 15.53 16.09
CA LEU A 62 -32.37 15.19 14.89
C LEU A 62 -33.11 16.38 14.30
N GLU A 63 -33.11 16.52 12.96
CA GLU A 63 -34.30 16.92 12.19
C GLU A 63 -34.37 16.07 10.91
N LYS A 64 -35.53 15.43 10.69
CA LYS A 64 -35.85 14.58 9.53
C LYS A 64 -36.86 15.30 8.65
N HIS A 65 -36.54 15.43 7.36
CA HIS A 65 -37.33 14.94 6.21
C HIS A 65 -36.76 15.55 4.92
N ASP A 66 -36.72 14.75 3.85
CA ASP A 66 -36.05 14.92 2.53
C ASP A 66 -34.59 14.43 2.41
N THR A 67 -33.89 14.19 3.51
CA THR A 67 -32.46 13.81 3.53
C THR A 67 -32.15 12.32 3.32
N GLU A 68 -33.11 11.39 3.40
CA GLU A 68 -32.78 9.96 3.48
C GLU A 68 -32.25 9.35 2.16
N ASN A 69 -32.73 9.80 0.99
CA ASN A 69 -32.22 9.29 -0.29
C ASN A 69 -30.85 9.89 -0.66
N GLU A 70 -30.66 11.20 -0.48
CA GLU A 70 -29.37 11.88 -0.73
C GLU A 70 -28.29 11.42 0.25
N VAL A 71 -28.63 11.20 1.53
CA VAL A 71 -27.70 10.67 2.53
C VAL A 71 -27.36 9.20 2.25
N SER A 72 -28.29 8.40 1.74
CA SER A 72 -28.00 6.99 1.38
C SER A 72 -27.10 6.87 0.14
N GLU A 73 -27.27 7.75 -0.86
CA GLU A 73 -26.39 7.80 -2.04
C GLU A 73 -25.04 8.44 -1.71
N GLN A 74 -24.99 9.41 -0.80
CA GLN A 74 -23.72 10.00 -0.30
C GLN A 74 -22.90 8.98 0.49
N ILE A 75 -23.51 8.21 1.40
CA ILE A 75 -22.81 7.17 2.17
C ILE A 75 -22.33 6.03 1.25
N ALA A 76 -23.09 5.67 0.22
CA ALA A 76 -22.71 4.63 -0.74
C ALA A 76 -21.51 5.00 -1.61
N ASN A 77 -21.14 6.30 -1.63
CA ASN A 77 -20.09 6.84 -2.47
C ASN A 77 -18.97 7.47 -1.64
N GLU A 78 -18.75 7.05 -0.40
CA GLU A 78 -17.63 7.49 0.41
C GLU A 78 -16.44 6.52 0.34
N LEU A 79 -15.23 7.06 0.52
CA LEU A 79 -14.04 6.24 0.75
C LEU A 79 -14.20 5.48 2.08
N THR A 80 -13.80 4.22 2.13
CA THR A 80 -14.18 3.30 3.23
C THR A 80 -13.00 2.85 4.07
N CYS A 81 -11.85 2.62 3.45
CA CYS A 81 -10.63 2.15 4.10
C CYS A 81 -9.37 2.61 3.35
N VAL A 82 -8.21 2.42 3.99
CA VAL A 82 -6.91 2.53 3.34
C VAL A 82 -6.29 1.14 3.23
N MET A 83 -5.83 0.75 2.03
CA MET A 83 -5.07 -0.48 1.81
C MET A 83 -3.64 -0.14 1.46
N LYS A 84 -2.70 -0.55 2.32
CA LYS A 84 -1.28 -0.33 2.10
C LYS A 84 -0.59 -1.62 1.66
N PHE A 85 0.20 -1.54 0.60
CA PHE A 85 1.00 -2.65 0.09
C PHE A 85 2.49 -2.34 0.19
N GLY A 86 3.25 -3.30 0.75
CA GLY A 86 4.70 -3.21 0.86
C GLY A 86 5.41 -3.46 -0.48
N GLY A 87 6.71 -3.16 -0.54
CA GLY A 87 7.47 -3.27 -1.79
C GLY A 87 7.53 -4.69 -2.36
N SER A 88 7.54 -5.72 -1.51
CA SER A 88 7.48 -7.13 -1.95
C SER A 88 6.12 -7.52 -2.53
N SER A 89 5.03 -6.90 -2.08
CA SER A 89 3.67 -7.08 -2.62
C SER A 89 3.51 -6.45 -4.00
N VAL A 90 4.41 -5.55 -4.42
CA VAL A 90 4.41 -4.93 -5.75
C VAL A 90 5.75 -5.11 -6.47
N ALA A 91 6.47 -6.20 -6.18
CA ALA A 91 7.83 -6.41 -6.67
C ALA A 91 7.93 -6.79 -8.15
N SER A 92 6.83 -7.21 -8.78
CA SER A 92 6.77 -7.65 -10.19
C SER A 92 5.37 -7.38 -10.77
N ALA A 93 5.23 -7.56 -12.08
CA ALA A 93 3.92 -7.50 -12.73
C ALA A 93 2.94 -8.52 -12.15
N GLU A 94 3.38 -9.78 -11.96
CA GLU A 94 2.57 -10.83 -11.34
C GLU A 94 2.01 -10.41 -9.98
N ARG A 95 2.88 -9.90 -9.09
CA ARG A 95 2.46 -9.42 -7.77
C ARG A 95 1.49 -8.24 -7.86
N MET A 96 1.68 -7.34 -8.82
CA MET A 96 0.71 -6.27 -9.08
C MET A 96 -0.64 -6.81 -9.58
N ARG A 97 -0.68 -7.88 -10.38
CA ARG A 97 -1.96 -8.52 -10.77
C ARG A 97 -2.67 -9.08 -9.54
N GLU A 98 -1.97 -9.77 -8.66
CA GLU A 98 -2.52 -10.29 -7.41
C GLU A 98 -3.08 -9.18 -6.51
N VAL A 99 -2.37 -8.05 -6.39
CA VAL A 99 -2.86 -6.88 -5.64
C VAL A 99 -4.14 -6.31 -6.28
N ALA A 100 -4.20 -6.23 -7.61
CA ALA A 100 -5.41 -5.77 -8.30
C ALA A 100 -6.59 -6.73 -8.09
N GLU A 101 -6.37 -8.04 -8.20
CA GLU A 101 -7.38 -9.07 -7.93
C GLU A 101 -7.91 -8.98 -6.50
N LEU A 102 -7.01 -8.76 -5.52
CA LEU A 102 -7.38 -8.58 -4.13
C LEU A 102 -8.27 -7.35 -3.94
N ILE A 103 -7.90 -6.19 -4.50
CA ILE A 103 -8.71 -4.97 -4.42
C ILE A 103 -10.11 -5.22 -5.01
N LEU A 104 -10.18 -5.94 -6.13
CA LEU A 104 -11.44 -6.25 -6.82
C LEU A 104 -12.27 -7.34 -6.15
N SER A 105 -11.68 -8.12 -5.25
CA SER A 105 -12.40 -9.13 -4.46
C SER A 105 -13.34 -8.53 -3.41
N PHE A 106 -13.23 -7.22 -3.13
CA PHE A 106 -14.08 -6.47 -2.20
C PHE A 106 -14.86 -5.36 -2.95
N PRO A 107 -15.85 -5.70 -3.80
CA PRO A 107 -16.56 -4.73 -4.63
C PRO A 107 -17.41 -3.71 -3.85
N GLU A 108 -17.69 -3.97 -2.58
CA GLU A 108 -18.35 -3.07 -1.63
C GLU A 108 -17.39 -2.04 -1.03
N GLU A 109 -16.08 -2.30 -1.07
CA GLU A 109 -15.08 -1.37 -0.55
C GLU A 109 -14.72 -0.32 -1.63
N ARG A 110 -14.29 0.84 -1.13
CA ARG A 110 -13.86 2.03 -1.88
C ARG A 110 -12.53 2.49 -1.28
N PRO A 111 -11.44 1.75 -1.53
CA PRO A 111 -10.20 1.96 -0.80
C PRO A 111 -9.38 3.12 -1.36
N VAL A 112 -8.61 3.78 -0.48
CA VAL A 112 -7.40 4.51 -0.86
C VAL A 112 -6.23 3.54 -0.84
N ILE A 113 -5.49 3.43 -1.93
CA ILE A 113 -4.33 2.53 -2.03
C ILE A 113 -3.06 3.30 -1.76
N VAL A 114 -2.20 2.78 -0.88
CA VAL A 114 -0.86 3.32 -0.60
C VAL A 114 0.18 2.29 -1.01
N LEU A 115 1.08 2.67 -1.91
CA LEU A 115 2.13 1.76 -2.40
C LEU A 115 3.52 2.21 -1.98
N SER A 116 4.32 1.23 -1.55
CA SER A 116 5.77 1.36 -1.48
C SER A 116 6.43 1.14 -2.85
N ALA A 117 7.71 1.50 -2.97
CA ALA A 117 8.50 1.24 -4.16
C ALA A 117 8.61 -0.26 -4.45
N MET A 118 8.79 -0.62 -5.73
CA MET A 118 8.85 -2.02 -6.17
C MET A 118 10.05 -2.77 -5.59
N GLY A 119 9.81 -3.86 -4.86
CA GLY A 119 10.84 -4.77 -4.36
C GLY A 119 11.96 -4.06 -3.60
N LYS A 120 13.18 -4.12 -4.15
CA LYS A 120 14.39 -3.53 -3.55
C LYS A 120 14.77 -2.17 -4.15
N THR A 121 13.88 -1.52 -4.90
CA THR A 121 14.16 -0.29 -5.66
C THR A 121 14.67 0.84 -4.78
N THR A 122 14.08 1.10 -3.61
CA THR A 122 14.57 2.15 -2.70
C THR A 122 16.02 1.95 -2.30
N ASN A 123 16.42 0.71 -1.98
CA ASN A 123 17.81 0.41 -1.63
C ASN A 123 18.73 0.58 -2.84
N LYS A 124 18.29 0.18 -4.03
CA LYS A 124 19.06 0.37 -5.27
C LYS A 124 19.23 1.84 -5.62
N LEU A 125 18.22 2.68 -5.40
CA LEU A 125 18.31 4.13 -5.57
C LEU A 125 19.37 4.73 -4.65
N LEU A 126 19.37 4.34 -3.37
CA LEU A 126 20.37 4.77 -2.40
C LEU A 126 21.79 4.37 -2.82
N THR A 127 22.00 3.10 -3.15
CA THR A 127 23.31 2.60 -3.60
C THR A 127 23.74 3.24 -4.91
N ALA A 128 22.82 3.52 -5.84
CA ALA A 128 23.13 4.25 -7.07
C ALA A 128 23.64 5.66 -6.78
N GLY A 129 22.99 6.39 -5.85
CA GLY A 129 23.43 7.72 -5.42
C GLY A 129 24.80 7.70 -4.76
N GLU A 130 25.07 6.75 -3.86
CA GLU A 130 26.37 6.58 -3.21
C GLU A 130 27.49 6.27 -4.22
N LYS A 131 27.22 5.40 -5.20
CA LYS A 131 28.18 5.11 -6.28
C LYS A 131 28.37 6.29 -7.22
N ALA A 132 27.30 7.00 -7.56
CA ALA A 132 27.35 8.17 -8.45
C ALA A 132 28.33 9.23 -7.95
N VAL A 133 28.40 9.47 -6.63
CA VAL A 133 29.35 10.43 -6.01
C VAL A 133 30.81 10.15 -6.40
N THR A 134 31.17 8.89 -6.66
CA THR A 134 32.57 8.46 -6.88
C THR A 134 32.87 7.95 -8.28
N CYS A 135 31.86 7.51 -9.06
CA CYS A 135 32.09 6.85 -10.35
C CYS A 135 32.53 7.79 -11.48
N GLY A 136 32.26 9.09 -11.36
CA GLY A 136 32.44 10.06 -12.44
C GLY A 136 31.33 10.00 -13.50
N VAL A 137 31.08 11.14 -14.15
CA VAL A 137 29.89 11.37 -15.01
C VAL A 137 29.76 10.35 -16.14
N SER A 138 30.86 10.02 -16.82
CA SER A 138 30.87 9.10 -17.97
C SER A 138 30.45 7.66 -17.63
N ASN A 139 30.37 7.31 -16.34
CA ASN A 139 30.10 5.95 -15.88
C ASN A 139 28.72 5.80 -15.22
N VAL A 140 27.89 6.86 -15.17
CA VAL A 140 26.57 6.81 -14.52
C VAL A 140 25.60 5.86 -15.25
N SER A 141 25.62 5.87 -16.58
CA SER A 141 24.80 4.97 -17.41
C SER A 141 25.11 3.49 -17.17
N ASP A 142 26.32 3.19 -16.67
CA ASP A 142 26.84 1.83 -16.50
C ASP A 142 26.66 1.33 -15.05
N LEU A 143 26.03 2.12 -14.18
CA LEU A 143 25.73 1.70 -12.81
C LEU A 143 24.75 0.53 -12.82
N GLU A 144 25.19 -0.61 -12.26
CA GLU A 144 24.38 -1.83 -12.12
C GLU A 144 23.03 -1.54 -11.45
N GLU A 145 22.99 -0.65 -10.46
CA GLU A 145 21.76 -0.25 -9.78
C GLU A 145 20.79 0.49 -10.70
N LEU A 146 21.28 1.40 -11.54
CA LEU A 146 20.44 2.13 -12.48
C LEU A 146 19.88 1.19 -13.55
N THR A 147 20.72 0.30 -14.09
CA THR A 147 20.29 -0.73 -15.04
C THR A 147 19.23 -1.65 -14.42
N PHE A 148 19.45 -2.12 -13.18
CA PHE A 148 18.46 -2.92 -12.46
C PHE A 148 17.10 -2.21 -12.34
N ILE A 149 17.11 -0.92 -11.97
CA ILE A 149 15.88 -0.13 -11.82
C ILE A 149 15.17 0.02 -13.17
N LYS A 150 15.91 0.39 -14.23
CA LYS A 150 15.36 0.51 -15.60
C LYS A 150 14.73 -0.81 -16.05
N ASP A 151 15.47 -1.91 -15.95
CA ASP A 151 15.02 -3.23 -16.39
C ASP A 151 13.79 -3.72 -15.62
N LEU A 152 13.77 -3.52 -14.29
CA LEU A 152 12.62 -3.91 -13.47
C LEU A 152 11.35 -3.19 -13.90
N HIS A 153 11.40 -1.87 -14.06
CA HIS A 153 10.21 -1.07 -14.37
C HIS A 153 9.77 -1.26 -15.82
N LEU A 154 10.71 -1.29 -16.78
CA LEU A 154 10.40 -1.53 -18.19
C LEU A 154 9.77 -2.91 -18.38
N ARG A 155 10.37 -3.96 -17.80
CA ARG A 155 9.81 -5.32 -17.86
C ARG A 155 8.41 -5.39 -17.24
N THR A 156 8.21 -4.75 -16.08
CA THR A 156 6.91 -4.74 -15.41
C THR A 156 5.85 -4.06 -16.28
N VAL A 157 6.19 -2.92 -16.87
CA VAL A 157 5.28 -2.19 -17.76
C VAL A 157 4.92 -3.02 -18.98
N ASP A 158 5.90 -3.68 -19.60
CA ASP A 158 5.69 -4.57 -20.75
C ASP A 158 4.80 -5.77 -20.38
N GLU A 159 5.07 -6.43 -19.27
CA GLU A 159 4.31 -7.60 -18.80
C GLU A 159 2.86 -7.23 -18.39
N LEU A 160 2.64 -6.04 -17.84
CA LEU A 160 1.30 -5.50 -17.56
C LEU A 160 0.63 -4.94 -18.83
N GLY A 161 1.37 -4.77 -19.92
CA GLY A 161 0.93 -4.20 -21.17
C GLY A 161 0.54 -2.72 -21.08
N VAL A 162 1.09 -1.96 -20.14
CA VAL A 162 0.86 -0.51 -20.03
C VAL A 162 1.88 0.25 -20.89
N GLU A 163 1.66 1.53 -21.17
CA GLU A 163 2.58 2.30 -21.98
C GLU A 163 3.89 2.63 -21.24
N ARG A 164 5.04 2.43 -21.89
CA ARG A 164 6.36 2.78 -21.32
C ARG A 164 6.50 4.28 -21.01
N SER A 165 5.79 5.13 -21.75
CA SER A 165 5.75 6.59 -21.57
C SER A 165 5.45 7.02 -20.13
N ILE A 166 4.72 6.18 -19.37
CA ILE A 166 4.35 6.41 -17.97
C ILE A 166 5.57 6.50 -17.04
N ILE A 167 6.64 5.73 -17.34
CA ILE A 167 7.86 5.66 -16.53
C ILE A 167 9.09 6.27 -17.21
N GLU A 168 9.12 6.37 -18.53
CA GLU A 168 10.30 6.84 -19.29
C GLU A 168 10.77 8.22 -18.83
N LYS A 169 9.84 9.14 -18.58
CA LYS A 169 10.16 10.47 -18.03
C LYS A 169 10.89 10.36 -16.68
N HIS A 170 10.41 9.51 -15.78
CA HIS A 170 10.99 9.33 -14.45
C HIS A 170 12.35 8.63 -14.51
N LEU A 171 12.51 7.64 -15.39
CA LEU A 171 13.80 6.98 -15.62
C LEU A 171 14.84 7.96 -16.19
N PHE A 172 14.43 8.82 -17.11
CA PHE A 172 15.28 9.88 -17.64
C PHE A 172 15.68 10.88 -16.54
N GLU A 173 14.72 11.40 -15.78
CA GLU A 173 14.98 12.34 -14.68
C GLU A 173 15.88 11.72 -13.59
N LEU A 174 15.69 10.44 -13.26
CA LEU A 174 16.55 9.69 -12.34
C LEU A 174 18.00 9.66 -12.84
N GLU A 175 18.21 9.34 -14.12
CA GLU A 175 19.54 9.32 -14.72
C GLU A 175 20.18 10.72 -14.74
N GLN A 176 19.41 11.77 -15.04
CA GLN A 176 19.90 13.15 -14.97
C GLN A 176 20.29 13.55 -13.55
N LEU A 177 19.51 13.14 -12.54
CA LEU A 177 19.83 13.36 -11.13
C LEU A 177 21.15 12.68 -10.75
N LEU A 178 21.33 11.42 -11.13
CA LEU A 178 22.57 10.68 -10.86
C LEU A 178 23.78 11.31 -11.56
N ASN A 179 23.61 11.80 -12.80
CA ASN A 179 24.64 12.58 -13.49
C ASN A 179 25.00 13.86 -12.71
N GLY A 180 24.01 14.59 -12.22
CA GLY A 180 24.23 15.77 -11.38
C GLY A 180 25.01 15.44 -10.10
N ILE A 181 24.66 14.34 -9.41
CA ILE A 181 25.37 13.85 -8.23
C ILE A 181 26.83 13.52 -8.58
N ALA A 182 27.07 12.84 -9.71
CA ALA A 182 28.41 12.48 -10.16
C ALA A 182 29.27 13.69 -10.56
N MET A 183 28.66 14.72 -11.14
CA MET A 183 29.32 15.98 -11.48
C MET A 183 29.75 16.74 -10.23
N MET A 184 28.84 16.88 -9.27
CA MET A 184 29.07 17.65 -8.05
C MET A 184 29.92 16.89 -7.02
N LYS A 185 29.97 15.56 -7.12
CA LYS A 185 30.59 14.66 -6.12
C LYS A 185 30.05 14.90 -4.71
N GLU A 186 28.76 15.23 -4.63
CA GLU A 186 28.06 15.48 -3.38
C GLU A 186 26.62 14.95 -3.47
N MET A 187 26.15 14.38 -2.37
CA MET A 187 24.75 13.96 -2.22
C MET A 187 24.22 14.46 -0.88
N THR A 188 23.54 15.60 -0.90
CA THR A 188 22.90 16.16 0.30
C THR A 188 21.72 15.29 0.77
N LEU A 189 21.28 15.46 2.01
CA LEU A 189 20.08 14.76 2.52
C LEU A 189 18.81 15.10 1.71
N ARG A 190 18.70 16.36 1.26
CA ARG A 190 17.63 16.78 0.33
C ARG A 190 17.68 16.02 -0.99
N THR A 191 18.87 15.90 -1.57
CA THR A 191 19.09 15.13 -2.80
C THR A 191 18.75 13.65 -2.60
N LYS A 192 19.11 13.09 -1.44
CA LYS A 192 18.80 11.71 -1.07
C LYS A 192 17.29 11.45 -1.01
N ASP A 193 16.52 12.35 -0.38
CA ASP A 193 15.05 12.24 -0.33
C ASP A 193 14.43 12.32 -1.73
N TYR A 194 14.88 13.25 -2.57
CA TYR A 194 14.41 13.34 -3.95
C TYR A 194 14.78 12.08 -4.75
N LEU A 195 16.00 11.56 -4.60
CA LEU A 195 16.47 10.35 -5.27
C LEU A 195 15.61 9.12 -4.95
N VAL A 196 15.28 8.90 -3.67
CA VAL A 196 14.48 7.73 -3.28
C VAL A 196 12.99 7.86 -3.64
N SER A 197 12.49 9.09 -3.82
CA SER A 197 11.10 9.36 -4.20
C SER A 197 10.70 8.68 -5.52
N PHE A 198 11.65 8.56 -6.46
CA PHE A 198 11.44 7.90 -7.76
C PHE A 198 10.84 6.49 -7.63
N GLY A 199 11.22 5.74 -6.59
CA GLY A 199 10.74 4.38 -6.40
C GLY A 199 9.22 4.29 -6.23
N GLU A 200 8.65 5.10 -5.33
CA GLU A 200 7.20 5.11 -5.10
C GLU A 200 6.46 5.84 -6.22
N CYS A 201 7.02 6.93 -6.75
CA CYS A 201 6.47 7.66 -7.89
C CYS A 201 6.25 6.74 -9.10
N MET A 202 7.23 5.91 -9.46
CA MET A 202 7.07 4.96 -10.57
C MET A 202 6.10 3.83 -10.23
N SER A 203 6.20 3.23 -9.03
CA SER A 203 5.33 2.10 -8.64
C SER A 203 3.84 2.45 -8.70
N THR A 204 3.45 3.62 -8.18
CA THR A 204 2.06 4.08 -8.16
C THR A 204 1.53 4.42 -9.55
N ARG A 205 2.38 4.97 -10.42
CA ARG A 205 2.02 5.28 -11.81
C ARG A 205 1.80 4.01 -12.63
N VAL A 206 2.69 3.02 -12.50
CA VAL A 206 2.55 1.72 -13.16
C VAL A 206 1.25 1.05 -12.70
N PHE A 207 1.00 1.02 -11.38
CA PHE A 207 -0.17 0.35 -10.83
C PHE A 207 -1.49 1.04 -11.23
N ALA A 208 -1.56 2.39 -11.13
CA ALA A 208 -2.74 3.13 -11.56
C ALA A 208 -3.03 2.96 -13.05
N ALA A 209 -2.00 2.98 -13.90
CA ALA A 209 -2.16 2.73 -15.33
C ALA A 209 -2.66 1.31 -15.61
N TYR A 210 -2.16 0.32 -14.87
CA TYR A 210 -2.59 -1.06 -15.00
C TYR A 210 -4.07 -1.23 -14.61
N LEU A 211 -4.51 -0.66 -13.49
CA LEU A 211 -5.92 -0.66 -13.10
C LEU A 211 -6.81 -0.06 -14.20
N ASN A 212 -6.43 1.10 -14.73
CA ASN A 212 -7.18 1.73 -15.82
C ASN A 212 -7.22 0.85 -17.09
N LYS A 213 -6.10 0.18 -17.43
CA LYS A 213 -6.03 -0.76 -18.56
C LYS A 213 -7.00 -1.93 -18.42
N ILE A 214 -7.24 -2.42 -17.21
CA ILE A 214 -8.19 -3.52 -16.94
C ILE A 214 -9.63 -3.01 -16.68
N GLY A 215 -9.90 -1.73 -16.95
CA GLY A 215 -11.23 -1.13 -16.83
C GLY A 215 -11.60 -0.62 -15.43
N VAL A 216 -10.63 -0.60 -14.50
CA VAL A 216 -10.82 -0.13 -13.13
C VAL A 216 -10.32 1.31 -13.03
N LYS A 217 -11.25 2.25 -12.87
CA LYS A 217 -10.92 3.66 -12.84
C LYS A 217 -10.07 4.00 -11.61
N ALA A 218 -8.83 4.40 -11.84
CA ALA A 218 -7.85 4.71 -10.81
C ALA A 218 -7.12 6.02 -11.10
N ARG A 219 -6.72 6.75 -10.06
CA ARG A 219 -6.00 8.01 -10.18
C ARG A 219 -4.76 8.01 -9.30
N GLN A 220 -3.61 8.28 -9.90
CA GLN A 220 -2.34 8.36 -9.19
C GLN A 220 -2.19 9.70 -8.46
N TYR A 221 -1.59 9.66 -7.27
CA TYR A 221 -1.27 10.82 -6.47
C TYR A 221 0.13 10.73 -5.86
N ASP A 222 0.92 11.78 -6.06
CA ASP A 222 2.13 12.00 -5.29
C ASP A 222 1.74 12.64 -3.95
N ALA A 223 2.12 12.01 -2.83
CA ALA A 223 1.79 12.49 -1.49
C ALA A 223 2.19 13.96 -1.28
N PHE A 224 3.37 14.34 -1.78
CA PHE A 224 3.92 15.69 -1.71
C PHE A 224 3.12 16.74 -2.52
N GLU A 225 2.24 16.33 -3.45
CA GLU A 225 1.36 17.24 -4.19
C GLU A 225 -0.08 17.30 -3.65
N ILE A 226 -0.46 16.39 -2.75
CA ILE A 226 -1.84 16.31 -2.22
C ILE A 226 -2.00 16.79 -0.78
N GLY A 227 -0.98 17.43 -0.23
CA GLY A 227 -1.05 18.02 1.10
C GLY A 227 -0.39 17.20 2.21
N PHE A 228 0.49 16.24 1.89
CA PHE A 228 1.45 15.76 2.90
C PHE A 228 2.49 16.84 3.17
N ILE A 229 2.27 17.60 4.25
CA ILE A 229 3.12 18.71 4.66
C ILE A 229 3.99 18.25 5.82
N THR A 230 5.31 18.37 5.67
CA THR A 230 6.28 17.97 6.69
C THR A 230 7.14 19.15 7.15
N ASN A 231 7.91 18.97 8.22
CA ASN A 231 9.11 19.79 8.43
C ASN A 231 10.17 19.50 7.34
N ASP A 232 11.29 20.22 7.38
CA ASP A 232 12.38 20.10 6.40
C ASP A 232 13.53 19.18 6.89
N ASP A 233 13.24 18.31 7.87
CA ASP A 233 14.21 17.36 8.42
C ASP A 233 14.32 16.14 7.50
N PHE A 234 14.98 16.33 6.36
CA PHE A 234 15.14 15.30 5.32
C PHE A 234 15.62 13.95 5.89
N THR A 235 15.20 12.85 5.25
CA THR A 235 15.40 11.45 5.64
C THR A 235 14.55 10.94 6.81
N ASN A 236 13.97 11.83 7.62
CA ASN A 236 13.10 11.48 8.74
C ASN A 236 12.17 12.64 9.11
N ALA A 237 11.45 13.16 8.11
CA ALA A 237 10.62 14.34 8.28
C ALA A 237 9.33 14.02 9.05
N ASP A 238 8.94 14.94 9.93
CA ASP A 238 7.72 14.82 10.72
C ASP A 238 6.53 15.42 9.97
N ILE A 239 5.39 14.73 9.99
CA ILE A 239 4.12 15.21 9.42
C ILE A 239 3.56 16.33 10.29
N LEU A 240 3.22 17.46 9.66
CA LEU A 240 2.61 18.61 10.33
C LEU A 240 1.08 18.49 10.33
N GLU A 241 0.44 19.05 11.36
CA GLU A 241 -1.03 19.02 11.55
C GLU A 241 -1.82 19.60 10.36
N ALA A 242 -1.24 20.52 9.60
CA ALA A 242 -1.84 21.06 8.37
C ALA A 242 -2.10 19.97 7.30
N THR A 243 -1.45 18.81 7.40
CA THR A 243 -1.62 17.68 6.49
C THR A 243 -3.03 17.13 6.49
N TYR A 244 -3.64 16.92 7.66
CA TYR A 244 -4.93 16.24 7.75
C TYR A 244 -6.06 16.96 6.98
N PRO A 245 -6.32 18.26 7.18
CA PRO A 245 -7.35 18.95 6.40
C PRO A 245 -6.97 19.09 4.91
N ALA A 246 -5.67 19.20 4.58
CA ALA A 246 -5.22 19.35 3.19
C ALA A 246 -5.45 18.06 2.38
N VAL A 247 -5.02 16.92 2.93
CA VAL A 247 -5.23 15.59 2.32
C VAL A 247 -6.71 15.27 2.21
N ALA A 248 -7.50 15.52 3.26
CA ALA A 248 -8.93 15.28 3.25
C ALA A 248 -9.63 16.10 2.16
N LYS A 249 -9.33 17.41 2.09
CA LYS A 249 -9.88 18.29 1.06
C LYS A 249 -9.53 17.79 -0.35
N ARG A 250 -8.28 17.37 -0.57
CA ARG A 250 -7.82 16.94 -1.89
C ARG A 250 -8.47 15.62 -2.33
N LEU A 251 -8.39 14.59 -1.51
CA LEU A 251 -8.88 13.25 -1.85
C LEU A 251 -10.41 13.21 -1.90
N SER A 252 -11.11 13.77 -0.90
CA SER A 252 -12.58 13.80 -0.92
C SER A 252 -13.12 14.68 -2.04
N GLY A 253 -12.49 15.83 -2.30
CA GLY A 253 -12.92 16.72 -3.39
C GLY A 253 -12.81 16.07 -4.76
N ASP A 254 -11.68 15.42 -5.04
CA ASP A 254 -11.48 14.69 -6.29
C ASP A 254 -12.42 13.49 -6.42
N TRP A 255 -12.64 12.77 -5.32
CA TRP A 255 -13.54 11.63 -5.28
C TRP A 255 -15.00 12.01 -5.56
N ILE A 256 -15.49 13.10 -4.93
CA ILE A 256 -16.84 13.63 -5.18
C ILE A 256 -16.99 14.11 -6.63
N SER A 257 -15.96 14.77 -7.17
CA SER A 257 -16.03 15.32 -8.52
C SER A 257 -15.96 14.26 -9.62
N ASP A 258 -15.12 13.25 -9.45
CA ASP A 258 -14.87 12.23 -10.46
C ASP A 258 -14.31 10.96 -9.79
N PRO A 259 -15.18 10.07 -9.27
CA PRO A 259 -14.76 8.91 -8.49
C PRO A 259 -13.75 8.03 -9.24
N ALA A 260 -12.62 7.78 -8.60
CA ALA A 260 -11.52 6.96 -9.09
C ALA A 260 -10.70 6.46 -7.90
N ILE A 261 -10.30 5.18 -7.90
CA ILE A 261 -9.51 4.60 -6.80
C ILE A 261 -8.20 5.41 -6.65
N PRO A 262 -7.96 6.08 -5.51
CA PRO A 262 -6.76 6.86 -5.30
C PRO A 262 -5.55 5.94 -5.07
N ILE A 263 -4.51 6.07 -5.89
CA ILE A 263 -3.24 5.34 -5.79
C ILE A 263 -2.15 6.32 -5.35
N VAL A 264 -1.87 6.33 -4.05
CA VAL A 264 -1.01 7.33 -3.40
C VAL A 264 0.38 6.77 -3.13
N THR A 265 1.43 7.57 -3.36
CA THR A 265 2.78 7.22 -2.92
C THR A 265 2.81 7.09 -1.40
N GLY A 266 3.47 6.05 -0.88
CA GLY A 266 3.86 5.99 0.54
C GLY A 266 4.88 7.08 0.90
N PHE A 267 5.54 6.94 2.07
CA PHE A 267 6.87 7.43 2.50
C PHE A 267 7.29 8.89 2.22
N LEU A 268 6.53 9.68 1.48
CA LEU A 268 6.91 10.95 0.90
C LEU A 268 6.03 12.08 1.46
N GLY A 269 6.60 13.28 1.48
CA GLY A 269 5.92 14.51 1.83
C GLY A 269 6.60 15.72 1.22
N LYS A 270 6.13 16.92 1.60
CA LYS A 270 6.64 18.20 1.13
C LYS A 270 7.05 19.07 2.31
N GLY A 271 8.33 19.43 2.36
CA GLY A 271 8.87 20.30 3.39
C GLY A 271 8.19 21.67 3.39
N CYS A 272 7.75 22.14 4.56
CA CYS A 272 6.90 23.32 4.67
C CYS A 272 7.62 24.63 4.34
N LYS A 273 8.96 24.69 4.45
CA LYS A 273 9.75 25.88 4.11
C LYS A 273 10.44 25.75 2.76
N SER A 274 11.05 24.60 2.49
CA SER A 274 11.83 24.38 1.26
C SER A 274 10.96 24.05 0.05
N CYS A 275 9.71 23.63 0.28
CA CYS A 275 8.82 23.03 -0.73
C CYS A 275 9.43 21.81 -1.45
N ALA A 276 10.51 21.24 -0.90
CA ALA A 276 11.18 20.08 -1.46
C ALA A 276 10.49 18.78 -1.06
N VAL A 277 10.69 17.74 -1.86
CA VAL A 277 10.29 16.38 -1.49
C VAL A 277 11.07 15.95 -0.26
N THR A 278 10.36 15.44 0.74
CA THR A 278 10.89 14.88 1.98
C THR A 278 10.48 13.42 2.09
N THR A 279 11.20 12.67 2.92
CA THR A 279 10.84 11.31 3.28
C THR A 279 10.53 11.16 4.76
N LEU A 280 9.57 10.30 5.07
CA LEU A 280 9.00 10.09 6.41
C LEU A 280 9.80 9.10 7.27
N GLY A 281 11.00 8.74 6.86
CA GLY A 281 11.84 7.78 7.55
C GLY A 281 11.31 6.33 7.51
N ARG A 282 11.82 5.51 8.44
CA ARG A 282 11.54 4.07 8.48
C ARG A 282 10.06 3.81 8.75
N GLY A 283 9.44 2.94 7.96
CA GLY A 283 8.01 2.66 8.07
C GLY A 283 7.13 3.75 7.46
N GLY A 284 7.71 4.70 6.71
CA GLY A 284 6.99 5.87 6.21
C GLY A 284 5.76 5.55 5.35
N SER A 285 5.76 4.49 4.55
CA SER A 285 4.55 4.10 3.79
C SER A 285 3.40 3.64 4.71
N ASP A 286 3.70 3.01 5.86
CA ASP A 286 2.68 2.67 6.86
C ASP A 286 2.18 3.96 7.54
N LEU A 287 3.08 4.90 7.83
CA LEU A 287 2.72 6.22 8.36
C LEU A 287 1.82 7.02 7.40
N THR A 288 2.11 7.01 6.10
CA THR A 288 1.25 7.58 5.06
C THR A 288 -0.16 7.00 5.14
N ALA A 289 -0.29 5.68 5.21
CA ALA A 289 -1.58 5.01 5.29
C ALA A 289 -2.38 5.42 6.54
N THR A 290 -1.73 5.44 7.71
CA THR A 290 -2.38 5.90 8.95
C THR A 290 -2.76 7.38 8.91
N THR A 291 -1.97 8.22 8.23
CA THR A 291 -2.23 9.64 8.08
C THR A 291 -3.46 9.88 7.21
N ILE A 292 -3.58 9.18 6.08
CA ILE A 292 -4.77 9.22 5.22
C ILE A 292 -6.00 8.73 5.98
N GLY A 293 -5.88 7.60 6.69
CA GLY A 293 -6.98 7.06 7.48
C GLY A 293 -7.50 8.05 8.53
N LYS A 294 -6.58 8.72 9.26
CA LYS A 294 -6.93 9.78 10.21
C LYS A 294 -7.51 11.02 9.51
N ALA A 295 -6.92 11.47 8.41
CA ALA A 295 -7.36 12.65 7.67
C ALA A 295 -8.80 12.52 7.15
N LEU A 296 -9.14 11.34 6.64
CA LEU A 296 -10.45 11.05 6.05
C LEU A 296 -11.46 10.47 7.04
N GLY A 297 -11.05 10.19 8.30
CA GLY A 297 -11.93 9.59 9.30
C GLY A 297 -12.39 8.18 8.95
N LEU A 298 -11.54 7.39 8.27
CA LEU A 298 -11.89 6.08 7.74
C LEU A 298 -12.00 5.03 8.85
N ARG A 299 -12.84 4.02 8.60
CA ARG A 299 -13.17 2.96 9.58
C ARG A 299 -11.96 2.12 9.97
N GLU A 300 -11.08 1.84 9.01
CA GLU A 300 -9.90 1.01 9.23
C GLU A 300 -8.77 1.32 8.24
N ILE A 301 -7.56 0.94 8.65
CA ILE A 301 -6.35 0.94 7.84
C ILE A 301 -5.85 -0.50 7.77
N GLN A 302 -5.68 -1.01 6.56
CA GLN A 302 -5.23 -2.36 6.29
C GLN A 302 -3.79 -2.34 5.78
N VAL A 303 -2.91 -3.09 6.43
CA VAL A 303 -1.51 -3.24 6.03
C VAL A 303 -1.30 -4.65 5.50
N TRP A 304 -1.12 -4.75 4.19
CA TRP A 304 -0.92 -6.02 3.49
C TRP A 304 0.56 -6.38 3.45
N LYS A 305 0.88 -7.60 3.90
CA LYS A 305 2.24 -8.14 4.00
C LYS A 305 2.24 -9.59 3.52
N ASP A 306 3.43 -10.11 3.23
CA ASP A 306 3.65 -11.50 2.78
C ASP A 306 3.67 -12.52 3.93
N VAL A 307 3.22 -12.12 5.12
CA VAL A 307 3.24 -12.94 6.32
C VAL A 307 1.88 -12.81 7.02
N ASP A 308 1.47 -13.87 7.74
CA ASP A 308 0.15 -13.97 8.40
C ASP A 308 0.05 -13.09 9.65
N GLY A 309 0.18 -11.77 9.47
CA GLY A 309 0.05 -10.78 10.53
C GLY A 309 1.29 -10.63 11.40
N VAL A 310 1.07 -10.31 12.68
CA VAL A 310 2.12 -10.13 13.67
C VAL A 310 2.34 -11.47 14.38
N PHE A 311 3.58 -11.95 14.38
CA PHE A 311 3.99 -13.14 15.11
C PHE A 311 4.49 -12.75 16.50
N ASP A 312 4.19 -13.59 17.49
CA ASP A 312 4.86 -13.50 18.79
C ASP A 312 6.35 -13.82 18.61
N LEU A 313 7.21 -12.95 19.14
CA LEU A 313 8.66 -13.14 19.17
C LEU A 313 9.08 -14.13 20.25
#